data_AF-A0A7J4E3N4-F1
#
_entry.id   AF-A0A7J4E3N4-F1
#
_cell.length_a   1.000
_cell.length_b   1.000
_cell.length_c   1.000
_cell.angle_alpha   90.00
_cell.angle_beta   90.00
_cell.angle_gamma   90.00
#
_symmetry.space_group_name_H-M   'P 1'
#
loop_
_entity.id
_entity.type
_entity.pdbx_description
1 polymer ?
#
loop_
_entity_poly.entity_id
_entity_poly.type
_entity_poly.pdbx_seq_one_letter_code
_entity_poly.pdbx_strand_id
1 'polypeptide(L)' 'MKLKEAWDRWRCISILVTSQEYEGEAKRWLGSAFHEMERNARVVRWEKIKRWLDLMEERKRIKDEIGIHD' A
#
# COMPACT_ATOMS: atom_id res chain seq x y z
N MET A 1 -19.67 10.76 3.38
CA MET A 1 -19.29 9.34 3.46
C MET A 1 -18.02 9.26 4.29
N LYS A 2 -18.10 8.68 5.49
CA LYS A 2 -16.93 8.52 6.39
C LYS A 2 -16.09 7.32 5.93
N LEU A 3 -14.78 7.35 6.16
CA LEU A 3 -13.86 6.26 5.79
C LEU A 3 -14.34 4.89 6.32
N LYS A 4 -14.85 4.88 7.55
CA LYS A 4 -15.46 3.70 8.19
C LYS A 4 -16.67 3.15 7.41
N GLU A 5 -17.57 4.01 6.95
CA GLU A 5 -18.76 3.60 6.18
C GLU A 5 -18.39 2.97 4.84
N ALA A 6 -17.34 3.47 4.18
CA ALA A 6 -16.83 2.90 2.95
C ALA A 6 -16.17 1.53 3.20
N TRP A 7 -15.37 1.43 4.26
CA TRP A 7 -14.71 0.20 4.66
C TRP A 7 -15.69 -0.92 5.02
N ASP A 8 -16.67 -0.62 5.88
CA ASP A 8 -17.69 -1.58 6.33
C ASP A 8 -18.51 -2.12 5.15
N ARG A 9 -18.86 -1.25 4.20
CA ARG A 9 -19.69 -1.63 3.05
C ARG A 9 -18.92 -2.43 1.98
N TRP A 10 -17.62 -2.19 1.81
CA TRP A 10 -16.84 -2.74 0.70
C TRP A 10 -15.88 -3.85 1.13
N ARG A 11 -15.73 -4.09 2.45
CA ARG A 11 -14.76 -5.03 3.03
C ARG A 11 -13.36 -4.87 2.42
N CYS A 12 -12.97 -3.63 2.14
CA CYS A 12 -11.74 -3.34 1.43
C CYS A 12 -10.51 -3.44 2.35
N ILE A 13 -9.36 -3.72 1.74
CA ILE A 13 -8.07 -3.60 2.43
C ILE A 13 -7.77 -2.10 2.54
N SER A 14 -7.54 -1.62 3.75
CA SER A 14 -7.15 -0.23 3.98
C SER A 14 -5.64 -0.10 3.89
N ILE A 15 -5.14 0.78 3.03
CA ILE A 15 -3.70 1.03 2.89
C ILE A 15 -3.45 2.50 3.17
N LEU A 16 -2.64 2.77 4.19
CA LEU A 16 -2.14 4.10 4.50
C LEU A 16 -0.75 4.25 3.88
N VAL A 17 -0.64 5.10 2.86
CA VAL A 17 0.64 5.36 2.18
C VAL A 17 1.34 6.53 2.88
N THR A 18 2.62 6.37 3.21
CA THR A 18 3.43 7.36 3.94
C THR A 18 4.86 7.43 3.42
N SER A 19 5.61 8.47 3.78
CA SER A 19 7.08 8.49 3.66
C SER A 19 7.73 7.90 4.92
N GLN A 20 9.04 7.66 4.87
CA GLN A 20 9.82 7.17 6.01
C GLN A 20 9.73 8.08 7.25
N GLU A 21 9.73 9.40 7.08
CA GLU A 21 9.74 10.33 8.20
C GLU A 21 8.42 10.32 9.00
N TYR A 22 7.29 10.00 8.35
CA TYR A 22 5.96 9.98 8.96
C TYR A 22 5.48 8.57 9.33
N GLU A 23 6.27 7.51 9.10
CA GLU A 23 5.84 6.13 9.34
C GLU A 23 5.42 5.88 10.81
N GLY A 24 6.16 6.46 11.76
CA GLY A 24 5.85 6.35 13.18
C GLY A 24 4.55 7.06 13.56
N GLU A 25 4.26 8.20 12.93
CA GLU A 25 3.01 8.94 13.14
C GLU A 25 1.82 8.22 12.50
N ALA A 26 1.99 7.73 11.27
CA ALA A 26 1.00 6.93 10.56
C ALA A 26 0.56 5.69 11.37
N LYS A 27 1.52 4.98 11.98
CA LYS A 27 1.24 3.85 12.88
C LYS A 27 0.45 4.28 14.12
N ARG A 28 0.82 5.40 14.74
CA ARG A 28 0.10 5.94 15.91
C ARG A 28 -1.34 6.33 15.57
N TRP A 29 -1.57 6.98 14.44
CA TRP A 29 -2.92 7.35 14.00
C TRP A 29 -3.81 6.14 13.74
N LEU A 30 -3.27 5.07 13.16
CA LEU A 30 -4.03 3.82 13.00
C LEU A 30 -4.37 3.18 14.33
N GLY A 31 -3.41 3.13 15.27
CA GLY A 31 -3.63 2.56 16.60
C GLY A 31 -4.62 3.35 17.46
N SER A 32 -4.70 4.68 17.29
CA SER A 32 -5.58 5.52 18.10
C SER A 32 -6.97 5.74 17.48
N ALA A 33 -7.05 6.15 16.22
CA ALA A 33 -8.30 6.57 15.59
C ALA A 33 -9.06 5.40 14.94
N PHE A 34 -8.39 4.27 14.69
CA PHE A 34 -8.91 3.21 13.83
C PHE A 34 -8.61 1.81 14.35
N HIS A 35 -8.68 1.58 15.67
CA HIS A 35 -8.37 0.28 16.28
C HIS A 35 -9.13 -0.92 15.65
N GLU A 36 -10.37 -0.72 15.21
CA GLU A 36 -11.15 -1.75 14.47
C GLU A 36 -10.59 -2.03 13.06
N MET A 37 -10.05 -1.00 12.40
CA MET A 37 -9.42 -1.14 11.08
C MET A 37 -7.95 -1.54 11.20
N GLU A 38 -7.29 -1.34 12.35
CA GLU A 38 -5.87 -1.61 12.58
C GLU A 38 -5.47 -3.05 12.19
N ARG A 39 -6.35 -4.02 12.45
CA ARG A 39 -6.14 -5.42 12.06
C ARG A 39 -6.09 -5.64 10.54
N ASN A 40 -6.74 -4.77 9.77
CA ASN A 40 -6.88 -4.86 8.31
C ASN A 40 -6.16 -3.73 7.56
N ALA A 41 -5.66 -2.73 8.28
CA ALA A 41 -4.99 -1.57 7.74
C ALA A 41 -3.48 -1.82 7.66
N ARG A 42 -2.89 -1.50 6.51
CA ARG A 42 -1.45 -1.63 6.28
C ARG A 42 -0.84 -0.25 6.09
N VAL A 43 0.21 0.06 6.84
CA VAL A 43 1.07 1.22 6.55
C VAL A 43 2.10 0.81 5.52
N VAL A 44 2.15 1.53 4.40
CA VAL A 44 3.07 1.24 3.28
C VAL A 44 3.85 2.49 2.94
N ARG A 45 5.18 2.34 2.87
CA ARG A 45 6.07 3.39 2.38
C ARG A 45 5.93 3.56 0.88
N TRP A 46 5.74 4.80 0.39
CA TRP A 46 5.56 5.06 -1.04
C TRP A 46 6.78 4.62 -1.86
N GLU A 47 7.97 4.67 -1.26
CA GLU A 47 9.24 4.23 -1.84
C GLU A 47 9.18 2.75 -2.21
N LYS A 48 8.45 1.93 -1.43
CA LYS A 48 8.24 0.52 -1.72
C LYS A 48 7.32 0.33 -2.93
N ILE A 49 6.30 1.17 -3.08
CA ILE A 49 5.39 1.15 -4.23
C ILE A 49 6.16 1.55 -5.48
N LYS A 50 6.94 2.63 -5.42
CA LYS A 50 7.78 3.07 -6.53
C LYS A 50 8.76 2.00 -6.95
N ARG A 51 9.51 1.42 -6.00
CA ARG A 51 10.45 0.32 -6.28
C ARG A 51 9.75 -0.88 -6.93
N TRP A 52 8.53 -1.20 -6.51
CA TRP A 52 7.77 -2.27 -7.14
C TRP A 52 7.42 -1.97 -8.60
N LEU A 53 6.99 -0.75 -8.90
CA LEU A 53 6.74 -0.31 -10.28
C LEU A 53 8.03 -0.39 -11.13
N ASP A 54 9.14 0.15 -10.63
CA ASP A 54 10.43 0.12 -11.32
C ASP A 54 10.86 -1.32 -11.64
N LEU A 55 10.69 -2.24 -10.67
CA LEU A 55 10.99 -3.66 -10.86
C LEU A 55 10.04 -4.34 -11.86
N MET A 56 8.78 -3.93 -11.95
CA MET A 56 7.86 -4.47 -12.96
C MET A 56 8.26 -4.04 -14.37
N GLU A 57 8.68 -2.80 -14.53
CA GLU A 57 9.20 -2.30 -15.82
C GLU A 57 10.48 -3.01 -16.22
N GLU A 58 11.41 -3.20 -15.28
CA GLU A 58 12.64 -3.93 -15.54
C GLU A 58 12.38 -5.40 -15.86
N ARG A 59 11.47 -6.05 -15.12
CA ARG A 59 11.01 -7.41 -15.44
C ARG A 59 10.45 -7.48 -16.87
N LYS A 60 9.65 -6.50 -17.27
CA LYS A 60 9.10 -6.44 -18.64
C LYS A 60 10.22 -6.29 -19.67
N ARG A 61 11.17 -5.37 -19.44
CA ARG A 61 12.32 -5.17 -20.34
C ARG A 61 13.13 -6.45 -20.52
N ILE A 62 13.47 -7.12 -19.42
CA ILE A 62 14.22 -8.39 -19.44
C ILE A 62 13.44 -9.47 -20.20
N LYS A 63 12.12 -9.56 -19.99
CA LYS A 63 11.26 -10.49 -20.72
C LYS A 63 11.31 -10.27 -22.23
N ASP A 64 11.22 -9.01 -22.66
CA ASP A 64 11.30 -8.64 -24.07
C ASP A 64 12.69 -8.97 -24.66
N GLU A 65 13.77 -8.71 -23.91
CA GLU A 65 15.15 -9.02 -24.31
C GLU A 65 15.39 -10.54 -24.51
N ILE A 66 14.76 -11.39 -23.70
CA ILE A 66 14.91 -12.86 -23.77
C ILE A 66 13.79 -13.55 -24.55
N GLY A 67 12.87 -12.79 -25.17
CA GLY A 67 11.80 -13.33 -26.02
C GLY A 67 10.69 -14.09 -25.28
N ILE A 68 10.46 -13.79 -23.99
CA ILE A 68 9.37 -14.38 -23.21
C ILE A 68 8.19 -13.41 -23.13
N HIS A 69 7.03 -13.82 -23.63
CA HIS A 69 5.78 -13.06 -23.52
C HIS A 69 4.75 -13.88 -22.71
N ASP A 70 3.97 -13.21 -21.84
CA ASP A 70 2.89 -13.82 -21.04
C ASP A 70 1.63 -14.09 -21.87
#